data_AF-A0AAU5YDN6-F1
#
_entry.id   AF-A0AAU5YDN6-F1
#
_cell.length_a   1.000
_cell.length_b   1.000
_cell.length_c   1.000
_cell.angle_alpha   90.00
_cell.angle_beta   90.00
_cell.angle_gamma   90.00
#
_symmetry.space_group_name_H-M   'P 1'
#
loop_
_entity.id
_entity.type
_entity.pdbx_description
1 polymer ?
#
loop_
_entity_poly.entity_id
_entity_poly.type
_entity_poly.pdbx_seq_one_letter_code
_entity_poly.pdbx_strand_id
1 'polypeptide(L)'
;MTCELPVAGHCPMGCGETLQRRDLDSAIVCAADACPRPDAVDTILREQETEHIVQFDEDGFTIRHPLRERLDDALMHCELHRHCTRLPGPPRDGAGQYRAIFLGPRDWVFQRREGA
;
A
#
# COMPACT_ATOMS: atom_id res chain seq x y z
N MET A 1 33.28 -10.79 -1.50
CA MET A 1 32.59 -10.61 -2.79
C MET A 1 31.12 -10.79 -2.52
N THR A 2 30.34 -9.72 -2.64
CA THR A 2 28.88 -9.79 -2.66
C THR A 2 28.45 -10.13 -4.09
N CYS A 3 27.65 -11.17 -4.27
CA CYS A 3 27.09 -11.59 -5.54
C CYS A 3 25.70 -10.94 -5.67
N GLU A 4 25.62 -9.80 -6.37
CA GLU A 4 24.32 -9.16 -6.59
C GLU A 4 23.63 -9.84 -7.77
N LEU A 5 22.52 -10.52 -7.49
CA LEU A 5 21.76 -11.23 -8.51
C LEU A 5 20.73 -10.29 -9.14
N PRO A 6 20.71 -10.10 -10.47
CA PRO A 6 19.72 -9.25 -11.12
C PRO A 6 18.31 -9.80 -10.90
N VAL A 7 17.36 -8.89 -10.68
CA VAL A 7 15.94 -9.20 -10.51
C VAL A 7 15.18 -8.56 -11.68
N ALA A 8 14.35 -9.35 -12.36
CA ALA A 8 13.52 -8.85 -13.44
C ALA A 8 12.46 -7.86 -12.90
N GLY A 9 12.26 -6.75 -13.61
CA GLY A 9 11.28 -5.72 -13.27
C GLY A 9 11.89 -4.32 -13.14
N HIS A 10 11.03 -3.33 -12.88
CA HIS A 10 11.41 -1.92 -12.83
C HIS A 10 11.41 -1.36 -11.41
N CYS A 11 12.36 -0.48 -11.12
CA CYS A 11 12.33 0.32 -9.90
C CYS A 11 11.07 1.21 -9.87
N PRO A 12 10.24 1.17 -8.81
CA PRO A 12 9.05 2.01 -8.69
C PRO A 12 9.34 3.52 -8.69
N MET A 13 10.59 3.93 -8.45
CA MET A 13 11.04 5.32 -8.50
C MET A 13 11.42 5.78 -9.91
N GLY A 14 11.26 4.94 -10.93
CA GLY A 14 11.51 5.31 -12.33
C GLY A 14 12.95 5.10 -12.82
N CYS A 15 13.79 4.38 -12.08
CA CYS A 15 15.19 4.12 -12.47
C CYS A 15 15.35 3.09 -13.62
N GLY A 16 14.27 2.45 -14.06
CA GLY A 16 14.32 1.39 -15.07
C GLY A 16 14.60 0.01 -14.46
N GLU A 17 15.18 -0.89 -15.25
CA GLU A 17 15.48 -2.29 -14.89
C GLU A 17 16.77 -2.41 -14.06
N THR A 18 16.76 -1.80 -12.87
CA THR A 18 17.94 -1.66 -12.01
C THR A 18 17.81 -2.45 -10.70
N LEU A 19 16.88 -3.41 -10.64
CA LEU A 19 16.63 -4.19 -9.43
C LEU A 19 17.63 -5.33 -9.28
N GLN A 20 18.10 -5.53 -8.06
CA GLN A 20 19.02 -6.60 -7.68
C GLN A 20 18.68 -7.14 -6.30
N ARG A 21 18.99 -8.42 -6.08
CA ARG A 21 18.90 -9.06 -4.76
C ARG A 21 20.24 -8.95 -4.05
N ARG A 22 20.23 -8.42 -2.83
CA ARG A 22 21.39 -8.38 -1.95
C ARG A 22 21.58 -9.73 -1.24
N ASP A 23 22.80 -10.25 -1.23
CA ASP A 23 23.11 -11.57 -0.64
C ASP A 23 22.89 -11.65 0.87
N LEU A 24 23.22 -10.59 1.60
CA LEU A 24 23.30 -10.61 3.07
C LEU A 24 21.93 -10.80 3.75
N ASP A 25 20.89 -10.18 3.19
CA ASP A 25 19.54 -10.09 3.77
C ASP A 25 18.45 -10.54 2.80
N SER A 26 18.82 -10.96 1.58
CA SER A 26 17.90 -11.28 0.48
C SER A 26 16.97 -10.12 0.08
N ALA A 27 17.27 -8.88 0.49
CA ALA A 27 16.45 -7.73 0.14
C ALA A 27 16.56 -7.41 -1.35
N ILE A 28 15.46 -6.95 -1.95
CA ILE A 28 15.43 -6.48 -3.33
C ILE A 28 15.59 -4.96 -3.33
N VAL A 29 16.70 -4.48 -3.90
CA VAL A 29 17.07 -3.07 -3.93
C VAL A 29 17.31 -2.59 -5.35
N CYS A 30 17.19 -1.28 -5.56
CA CYS A 30 17.60 -0.61 -6.79
C CYS A 30 19.09 -0.26 -6.73
N ALA A 31 19.85 -0.62 -7.76
CA ALA A 31 21.29 -0.39 -7.88
C ALA A 31 21.67 0.96 -8.49
N ALA A 32 20.71 1.79 -8.90
CA ALA A 32 20.99 3.13 -9.43
C ALA A 32 21.43 4.09 -8.31
N ASP A 33 22.62 4.68 -8.45
CA ASP A 33 23.25 5.56 -7.43
C ASP A 33 22.37 6.73 -6.98
N ALA A 34 21.59 7.30 -7.91
CA ALA A 34 20.73 8.46 -7.65
C ALA A 34 19.27 8.08 -7.29
N CYS A 35 18.99 6.81 -6.98
CA CYS A 35 17.63 6.39 -6.63
C CYS A 35 17.20 7.02 -5.29
N PRO A 36 16.07 7.76 -5.25
CA PRO A 36 15.64 8.44 -4.03
C PRO A 36 15.14 7.46 -2.96
N ARG A 37 14.78 6.23 -3.35
CA ARG A 37 14.31 5.19 -2.44
C ARG A 37 14.74 3.79 -2.92
N PRO A 38 16.00 3.40 -2.70
CA PRO A 38 16.54 2.14 -3.22
C PRO A 38 15.85 0.88 -2.68
N ASP A 39 15.25 0.95 -1.50
CA ASP A 39 14.57 -0.13 -0.77
C ASP A 39 13.06 -0.22 -1.05
N ALA A 40 12.54 0.57 -2.01
CA ALA A 40 11.10 0.69 -2.25
C ALA A 40 10.43 -0.66 -2.57
N VAL A 41 11.08 -1.51 -3.38
CA VAL A 41 10.53 -2.83 -3.75
C VAL A 41 10.46 -3.75 -2.54
N ASP A 42 11.55 -3.88 -1.78
CA ASP A 42 11.57 -4.69 -0.55
C ASP A 42 10.51 -4.20 0.46
N THR A 43 10.37 -2.88 0.64
CA THR A 43 9.32 -2.30 1.49
C THR A 43 7.92 -2.70 1.01
N ILE A 44 7.64 -2.59 -0.29
CA ILE A 44 6.34 -2.94 -0.88
C ILE A 44 6.05 -4.44 -0.69
N LEU A 45 7.04 -5.30 -0.91
CA LEU A 45 6.88 -6.76 -0.79
C LEU A 45 6.70 -7.23 0.66
N ARG A 46 7.14 -6.43 1.64
CA ARG A 46 6.94 -6.70 3.08
C ARG A 46 5.61 -6.18 3.61
N GLU A 47 4.83 -5.44 2.83
CA GLU A 47 3.50 -5.00 3.26
C GLU A 47 2.60 -6.22 3.46
N GLN A 48 2.12 -6.39 4.70
CA GLN A 48 1.27 -7.51 5.10
C GLN A 48 -0.22 -7.12 5.08
N GLU A 49 -0.53 -5.83 4.98
CA GLU A 49 -1.90 -5.37 4.96
C GLU A 49 -2.57 -5.71 3.63
N THR A 50 -3.56 -6.59 3.72
CA THR A 50 -4.33 -7.05 2.57
C THR A 50 -5.61 -6.25 2.39
N GLU A 51 -6.07 -5.52 3.40
CA GLU A 51 -7.30 -4.74 3.33
C GLU A 51 -7.03 -3.26 3.08
N HIS A 52 -8.07 -2.52 2.69
CA HIS A 52 -7.94 -1.07 2.60
C HIS A 52 -7.73 -0.47 3.99
N ILE A 53 -6.81 0.49 4.05
CA ILE A 53 -6.65 1.32 5.23
C ILE A 53 -7.21 2.70 4.92
N VAL A 54 -8.20 3.12 5.68
CA VAL A 54 -8.81 4.45 5.57
C VAL A 54 -8.33 5.30 6.73
N GLN A 55 -7.75 6.45 6.42
CA GLN A 55 -7.48 7.50 7.39
C GLN A 55 -8.60 8.53 7.26
N PHE A 56 -9.39 8.71 8.30
CA PHE A 56 -10.32 9.84 8.40
C PHE A 56 -9.66 10.98 9.19
N ASP A 57 -9.88 12.20 8.72
CA ASP A 57 -9.50 13.45 9.40
C ASP A 57 -10.74 14.36 9.54
N GLU A 58 -10.54 15.62 9.95
CA GLU A 58 -11.64 16.57 10.15
C GLU A 58 -12.31 16.98 8.83
N ASP A 59 -11.58 16.93 7.72
CA ASP A 59 -11.98 17.49 6.42
C ASP A 59 -12.32 16.42 5.37
N GLY A 60 -12.05 15.15 5.66
CA GLY A 60 -12.32 14.05 4.75
C GLY A 60 -11.63 12.74 5.11
N PHE A 61 -11.15 12.06 4.08
CA PHE A 61 -10.47 10.78 4.23
C PHE A 61 -9.48 10.51 3.10
N THR A 62 -8.50 9.65 3.40
CA THR A 62 -7.60 9.07 2.41
C THR A 62 -7.63 7.55 2.50
N ILE A 63 -7.45 6.88 1.36
CA ILE A 63 -7.49 5.42 1.27
C ILE A 63 -6.13 4.92 0.77
N ARG A 64 -5.55 4.00 1.54
CA ARG A 64 -4.42 3.20 1.12
C ARG A 64 -4.93 1.84 0.64
N HIS A 65 -4.73 1.57 -0.64
CA HIS A 65 -5.16 0.34 -1.30
C HIS A 65 -4.18 -0.81 -1.06
N PRO A 66 -4.67 -2.05 -0.95
CA PRO A 66 -3.81 -3.21 -0.87
C PRO A 66 -3.11 -3.46 -2.20
N LEU A 67 -1.88 -3.98 -2.13
CA LEU A 67 -1.02 -4.16 -3.31
C LEU A 67 -1.66 -5.05 -4.40
N ARG A 68 -2.46 -6.04 -3.99
CA ARG A 68 -3.15 -6.98 -4.90
C ARG A 68 -4.01 -6.28 -5.96
N GLU A 69 -4.57 -5.11 -5.65
CA GLU A 69 -5.46 -4.36 -6.56
C GLU A 69 -4.72 -3.71 -7.74
N ARG A 70 -3.37 -3.74 -7.75
CA ARG A 70 -2.58 -3.32 -8.91
C ARG A 70 -2.52 -4.37 -10.02
N LEU A 71 -2.90 -5.61 -9.74
CA LEU A 71 -2.81 -6.70 -10.72
C LEU A 71 -3.90 -6.63 -11.79
N ASP A 72 -5.05 -6.05 -11.45
CA ASP A 72 -6.27 -6.04 -12.27
C ASP A 72 -6.94 -4.66 -12.32
N ASP A 73 -6.21 -3.60 -11.95
CA ASP A 73 -6.68 -2.22 -11.84
C ASP A 73 -7.91 -2.03 -10.93
N ALA A 74 -8.19 -2.96 -10.00
CA ALA A 74 -9.30 -2.83 -9.05
C ALA A 74 -9.23 -1.53 -8.23
N LEU A 75 -8.03 -0.96 -8.03
CA LEU A 75 -7.83 0.33 -7.37
C LEU A 75 -8.58 1.48 -8.07
N MET A 76 -8.75 1.41 -9.39
CA MET A 76 -9.45 2.41 -10.20
C MET A 76 -10.98 2.34 -10.03
N HIS A 77 -11.49 1.22 -9.52
CA HIS A 77 -12.91 0.94 -9.33
C HIS A 77 -13.25 0.71 -7.85
N CYS A 78 -12.61 1.45 -6.96
CA CYS A 78 -12.74 1.26 -5.53
C CYS A 78 -14.14 1.55 -4.99
N GLU A 79 -14.84 0.49 -4.62
CA GLU A 79 -16.16 0.57 -3.98
C GLU A 79 -16.12 1.26 -2.62
N LEU A 80 -15.03 1.06 -1.86
CA LEU A 80 -14.85 1.69 -0.57
C LEU A 80 -14.76 3.21 -0.68
N HIS A 81 -14.07 3.72 -1.70
CA HIS A 81 -14.04 5.17 -1.95
C HIS A 81 -15.46 5.71 -2.15
N ARG A 82 -16.27 5.05 -2.99
CA ARG A 82 -17.66 5.43 -3.22
C ARG A 82 -18.53 5.33 -1.95
N HIS A 83 -18.24 4.35 -1.08
CA HIS A 83 -18.90 4.24 0.21
C HIS A 83 -18.54 5.39 1.15
N CYS A 84 -17.24 5.67 1.34
CA CYS A 84 -16.77 6.72 2.25
C CYS A 84 -17.27 8.12 1.87
N THR A 85 -17.38 8.46 0.57
CA THR A 85 -17.96 9.75 0.13
C THR A 85 -19.42 9.98 0.54
N ARG A 86 -20.15 8.92 0.91
CA ARG A 86 -21.55 9.01 1.34
C ARG A 86 -21.72 9.01 2.85
N LEU A 87 -20.64 8.81 3.60
CA LEU A 87 -20.69 8.88 5.05
C LEU A 87 -20.89 10.35 5.49
N PRO A 88 -21.70 10.60 6.53
CA PRO A 88 -21.90 11.95 7.06
C PRO A 88 -20.66 12.47 7.82
N GLY A 89 -19.62 11.65 7.98
CA GLY A 89 -18.42 11.93 8.73
C GLY A 89 -17.66 10.63 9.05
N PRO A 90 -16.60 10.68 9.87
CA PRO A 90 -15.87 9.49 10.30
C PRO A 90 -16.78 8.49 11.04
N PRO A 91 -16.34 7.21 11.17
CA PRO A 91 -16.99 6.24 12.05
C PRO A 91 -17.16 6.76 13.48
N ARG A 92 -18.02 6.09 14.27
CA ARG A 92 -18.41 6.51 15.64
C ARG A 92 -17.22 6.85 16.55
N ASP A 93 -16.09 6.18 16.35
CA ASP A 93 -14.89 6.37 17.16
C ASP A 93 -14.07 7.63 16.78
N GLY A 94 -14.53 8.40 15.80
CA GLY A 94 -13.98 9.70 15.39
C GLY A 94 -12.87 9.60 14.33
N ALA A 95 -12.11 10.68 14.15
CA ALA A 95 -10.96 10.69 13.26
C ALA A 95 -9.90 9.64 13.66
N GLY A 96 -9.19 9.11 12.68
CA GLY A 96 -8.19 8.07 12.90
C GLY A 96 -8.05 7.10 11.73
N GLN A 97 -7.19 6.10 11.94
CA GLN A 97 -6.91 5.07 10.96
C GLN A 97 -7.77 3.83 11.22
N TYR A 98 -8.36 3.30 10.15
CA TYR A 98 -9.25 2.15 10.19
C TYR A 98 -8.87 1.15 9.11
N ARG A 99 -8.91 -0.14 9.45
CA ARG A 99 -8.97 -1.22 8.47
C ARG A 99 -10.42 -1.37 8.02
N ALA A 100 -10.67 -1.28 6.71
CA ALA A 100 -12.00 -1.46 6.15
C ALA A 100 -12.19 -2.92 5.71
N ILE A 101 -13.15 -3.60 6.32
CA ILE A 101 -13.44 -5.02 6.06
C ILE A 101 -14.72 -5.09 5.22
N PHE A 102 -14.63 -5.69 4.04
CA PHE A 102 -15.76 -5.90 3.15
C PHE A 102 -16.60 -7.09 3.62
N LEU A 103 -17.87 -6.85 4.00
CA LEU A 103 -18.80 -7.91 4.41
C LEU A 103 -19.83 -8.26 3.33
N GLY A 104 -19.91 -7.48 2.26
CA GLY A 104 -20.84 -7.69 1.15
C GLY A 104 -20.99 -6.44 0.28
N PRO A 105 -21.78 -6.49 -0.82
CA PRO A 105 -21.77 -5.51 -1.92
C PRO A 105 -21.82 -4.02 -1.53
N ARG A 106 -22.31 -3.67 -0.34
CA ARG A 106 -22.34 -2.30 0.20
C ARG A 106 -22.03 -2.21 1.70
N ASP A 107 -21.68 -3.33 2.33
CA ASP A 107 -21.46 -3.38 3.78
C ASP A 107 -19.97 -3.41 4.08
N TRP A 108 -19.53 -2.38 4.79
CA TRP A 108 -18.17 -2.21 5.27
C TRP A 108 -18.18 -2.09 6.78
N VAL A 109 -17.23 -2.76 7.43
CA VAL A 109 -16.93 -2.57 8.84
C VAL A 109 -15.58 -1.88 8.96
N PHE A 110 -15.56 -0.77 9.70
CA PHE A 110 -14.33 -0.04 10.02
C PHE A 110 -13.81 -0.52 11.37
N GLN A 111 -12.72 -1.29 11.35
CA GLN A 111 -12.01 -1.68 12.55
C GLN A 111 -10.91 -0.65 12.82
N ARG A 112 -11.02 0.09 13.92
CA ARG A 112 -9.99 1.07 14.30
C ARG A 112 -8.66 0.36 14.48
N ARG A 113 -7.61 0.91 13.87
CA ARG A 113 -6.24 0.49 14.15
C ARG A 113 -5.81 1.21 15.41
N GLU A 114 -5.56 0.45 16.47
CA GLU A 114 -4.82 0.99 17.62
C GLU A 114 -3.43 1.41 17.13
N GLY A 115 -2.92 2.50 17.70
CA GLY A 115 -1.82 3.29 17.16
C GLY A 115 -0.64 2.51 16.56
N ALA A 116 -0.11 3.05 15.47
CA ALA A 116 1.27 2.81 15.06
C ALA A 116 2.25 3.33 16.12
#